data_AF-A0A9D2F5B9-F1
#
_entry.id   AF-A0A9D2F5B9-F1
#
_cell.length_a   1.000
_cell.length_b   1.000
_cell.length_c   1.000
_cell.angle_alpha   90.00
_cell.angle_beta   90.00
_cell.angle_gamma   90.00
#
_symmetry.space_group_name_H-M   'P 1'
#
loop_
_entity.id
_entity.type
_entity.pdbx_description
1 polymer ?
#
loop_
_entity_poly.entity_id
_entity_poly.type
_entity_poly.pdbx_seq_one_letter_code
_entity_poly.pdbx_strand_id
1 'polypeptide(L)'
;MEKILKQINKIVTEKELTQEYLSKKMNISRSYVSMLLNGERTLNKELIVNFSEALSISLEELLNIGKNDDYVIKTRGMFQTRTSRSKLSKIKVQMDDYLRLKGIYSDEYTK
;
A
#
# COMPACT_ATOMS: atom_id res chain seq x y z
N MET A 1 -2.12 -4.54 -11.54
CA MET A 1 -0.74 -4.24 -12.00
C MET A 1 -0.28 -2.84 -11.63
N GLU A 2 -1.11 -1.80 -11.80
CA GLU A 2 -0.75 -0.42 -11.48
C GLU A 2 -0.27 -0.20 -10.02
N LYS A 3 -0.92 -0.85 -9.04
CA LYS A 3 -0.49 -0.77 -7.63
C LYS A 3 0.93 -1.34 -7.38
N ILE A 4 1.28 -2.44 -8.07
CA ILE A 4 2.62 -3.05 -7.97
C ILE A 4 3.66 -2.12 -8.60
N LEU A 5 3.34 -1.52 -9.74
CA LEU A 5 4.21 -0.53 -10.38
C LEU A 5 4.49 0.67 -9.46
N LYS A 6 3.47 1.19 -8.78
CA LYS A 6 3.64 2.27 -7.79
C LYS A 6 4.57 1.85 -6.64
N GLN A 7 4.45 0.61 -6.16
CA GLN A 7 5.32 0.07 -5.13
C GLN A 7 6.78 -0.07 -5.62
N ILE A 8 6.99 -0.59 -6.83
CA ILE A 8 8.32 -0.65 -7.47
C ILE A 8 8.93 0.75 -7.56
N ASN A 9 8.18 1.73 -8.09
CA ASN A 9 8.66 3.10 -8.22
C ASN A 9 9.04 3.71 -6.86
N LYS A 10 8.22 3.48 -5.82
CA LYS A 10 8.50 3.92 -4.46
C LYS A 10 9.84 3.36 -3.96
N ILE A 11 10.05 2.05 -4.07
CA ILE A 11 11.28 1.41 -3.60
C ILE A 11 12.51 1.86 -4.41
N VAL A 12 12.35 2.03 -5.73
CA VAL A 12 13.41 2.56 -6.60
C VAL A 12 13.83 3.96 -6.17
N THR A 13 12.86 4.83 -5.82
CA THR A 13 13.15 6.17 -5.31
C THR A 13 13.77 6.17 -3.93
N GLU A 14 13.29 5.30 -3.02
CA GLU A 14 13.83 5.19 -1.64
C GLU A 14 15.26 4.67 -1.61
N LYS A 15 15.63 3.78 -2.55
CA LYS A 15 16.97 3.23 -2.69
C LYS A 15 17.87 4.03 -3.64
N GLU A 16 17.38 5.16 -4.17
CA GLU A 16 18.08 6.01 -5.15
C GLU A 16 18.66 5.23 -6.35
N LEU A 17 17.95 4.19 -6.80
CA LEU A 17 18.43 3.31 -7.85
C LEU A 17 18.23 3.92 -9.23
N THR A 18 19.27 3.84 -10.06
CA THR A 18 19.19 4.33 -11.44
C THR A 18 18.57 3.28 -12.35
N GLN A 19 17.93 3.74 -13.44
CA GLN A 19 17.42 2.84 -14.48
C GLN A 19 18.52 1.98 -15.11
N GLU A 20 19.75 2.50 -15.16
CA GLU A 20 20.91 1.77 -15.68
C GLU A 20 21.37 0.65 -14.74
N TYR A 21 21.25 0.86 -13.42
CA TYR A 21 21.47 -0.20 -12.45
C TYR A 21 20.47 -1.34 -12.64
N LEU A 22 19.18 -1.01 -12.71
CA LEU A 22 18.10 -1.98 -12.90
C LEU A 22 18.24 -2.72 -14.24
N SER A 23 18.61 -2.02 -15.31
CA SER A 23 18.80 -2.64 -16.63
C SER A 23 19.92 -3.68 -16.62
N LYS A 24 21.04 -3.38 -15.96
CA LYS A 24 22.16 -4.33 -15.79
C LYS A 24 21.75 -5.53 -14.94
N LYS A 25 21.01 -5.29 -13.86
CA LYS A 25 20.62 -6.34 -12.92
C LYS A 25 19.57 -7.29 -13.49
N MET A 26 18.63 -6.77 -14.27
CA MET A 26 17.54 -7.54 -14.90
C MET A 26 17.87 -8.02 -16.31
N ASN A 27 19.07 -7.71 -16.83
CA ASN A 27 19.50 -8.05 -18.19
C ASN A 27 18.52 -7.62 -19.31
N ILE A 28 17.99 -6.40 -19.19
CA ILE A 28 17.07 -5.78 -20.16
C ILE A 28 17.56 -4.40 -20.56
N SER A 29 17.05 -3.84 -21.66
CA SER A 29 17.48 -2.51 -22.10
C SER A 29 17.02 -1.41 -21.13
N ARG A 30 17.84 -0.38 -20.96
CA ARG A 30 17.50 0.80 -20.14
C ARG A 30 16.21 1.47 -20.60
N SER A 31 16.00 1.55 -21.93
CA SER A 31 14.76 2.10 -22.50
C SER A 31 13.55 1.27 -22.08
N TYR A 32 13.66 -0.07 -22.10
CA TYR A 32 12.57 -0.94 -21.67
C TYR A 32 12.26 -0.79 -20.17
N VAL A 33 13.28 -0.65 -19.32
CA VAL A 33 13.09 -0.32 -17.89
C VAL A 33 12.31 1.00 -17.74
N SER A 34 12.69 2.04 -18.50
CA SER A 34 11.98 3.33 -18.45
C SER A 34 10.52 3.19 -18.85
N MET A 35 10.22 2.46 -19.94
CA MET A 35 8.84 2.24 -20.38
C MET A 35 8.02 1.47 -19.33
N LEU A 36 8.64 0.51 -18.63
CA LEU A 36 7.98 -0.22 -17.54
C LEU A 36 7.69 0.70 -16.35
N LEU A 37 8.68 1.49 -15.88
CA LEU A 37 8.54 2.39 -14.74
C LEU A 37 7.53 3.52 -15.01
N ASN A 38 7.45 4.00 -16.25
CA ASN A 38 6.46 4.98 -16.71
C ASN A 38 5.05 4.39 -16.89
N GLY A 39 4.90 3.07 -16.85
CA GLY A 39 3.62 2.39 -17.08
C GLY A 39 3.19 2.31 -18.55
N GLU A 40 4.06 2.68 -19.49
CA GLU A 40 3.84 2.53 -20.93
C GLU A 40 3.82 1.06 -21.36
N ARG A 41 4.46 0.19 -20.58
CA ARG A 41 4.45 -1.26 -20.75
C ARG A 41 3.91 -1.95 -19.50
N THR A 42 3.13 -3.00 -19.72
CA THR A 42 2.57 -3.82 -18.64
C THR A 42 3.66 -4.72 -18.06
N LEU A 43 3.72 -4.75 -16.73
CA LEU A 43 4.49 -5.76 -16.01
C LEU A 43 3.78 -7.12 -16.17
N ASN A 44 4.54 -8.18 -16.44
CA ASN A 44 4.07 -9.56 -16.35
C ASN A 44 4.61 -10.20 -15.06
N LYS A 45 4.24 -11.45 -14.79
CA LYS A 45 4.66 -12.15 -13.56
C LYS A 45 6.19 -12.29 -13.47
N GLU A 46 6.84 -12.64 -14.58
CA GLU A 46 8.31 -12.80 -14.65
C GLU A 46 9.04 -11.49 -14.34
N LEU A 47 8.58 -10.36 -14.90
CA LEU A 47 9.17 -9.06 -14.63
C LEU A 47 9.03 -8.66 -13.16
N ILE A 48 7.91 -8.99 -12.50
CA ILE A 48 7.75 -8.73 -11.06
C ILE A 48 8.80 -9.51 -10.26
N VAL A 49 9.03 -10.78 -10.59
CA VAL A 49 10.08 -11.59 -9.95
C VAL A 49 11.45 -10.97 -10.19
N ASN A 50 11.77 -10.63 -11.44
CA ASN A 50 13.04 -9.98 -11.77
C ASN A 50 13.23 -8.64 -11.03
N PHE A 51 12.16 -7.87 -10.82
CA PHE A 51 12.20 -6.65 -10.00
C PHE A 51 12.45 -6.98 -8.53
N SER A 52 11.82 -8.00 -7.96
CA SER A 52 12.07 -8.41 -6.56
C SER A 52 13.53 -8.79 -6.33
N GLU A 53 14.12 -9.54 -7.26
CA GLU A 53 15.53 -9.92 -7.23
C GLU A 53 16.45 -8.71 -7.42
N ALA A 54 16.15 -7.85 -8.40
CA ALA A 54 16.96 -6.67 -8.68
C ALA A 54 16.94 -5.64 -7.55
N LEU A 55 15.80 -5.53 -6.86
CA LEU A 55 15.62 -4.67 -5.69
C LEU A 55 16.08 -5.33 -4.38
N SER A 56 16.47 -6.61 -4.41
CA SER A 56 16.90 -7.39 -3.23
C SER A 56 15.88 -7.34 -2.09
N ILE A 57 14.62 -7.61 -2.43
CA ILE A 57 13.50 -7.70 -1.49
C ILE A 57 12.70 -8.98 -1.75
N SER A 58 11.95 -9.44 -0.76
CA SER A 58 11.08 -10.60 -0.98
C SER A 58 9.93 -10.26 -1.92
N LEU A 59 9.45 -11.25 -2.67
CA LEU A 59 8.26 -11.09 -3.53
C LEU A 59 7.04 -10.70 -2.69
N GLU A 60 6.93 -11.26 -1.48
CA GLU A 60 5.86 -10.95 -0.54
C GLU A 60 5.89 -9.49 -0.11
N GLU A 61 7.06 -8.94 0.17
CA GLU A 61 7.24 -7.52 0.50
C GLU A 61 6.95 -6.60 -0.69
N LEU A 62 7.34 -7.01 -1.90
CA LEU A 62 7.02 -6.28 -3.13
C LEU A 62 5.50 -6.28 -3.41
N LEU A 63 4.82 -7.37 -3.08
CA LEU A 63 3.37 -7.53 -3.21
C LEU A 63 2.60 -6.99 -2.00
N ASN A 64 3.28 -6.68 -0.90
CA ASN A 64 2.71 -6.03 0.28
C ASN A 64 2.49 -4.54 0.01
N ILE A 65 1.66 -4.28 -1.00
CA ILE A 65 0.98 -3.03 -1.20
C ILE A 65 0.06 -2.94 0.01
N GLY A 66 0.51 -2.22 1.03
CA GLY A 66 -0.05 -2.27 2.37
C GLY A 66 -1.57 -2.38 2.36
N LYS A 67 -2.10 -3.18 3.31
CA LYS A 67 -3.52 -3.23 3.66
C LYS A 67 -4.01 -1.89 4.25
N ASN A 68 -3.68 -0.77 3.60
CA ASN A 68 -4.37 0.49 3.76
C ASN A 68 -5.45 0.54 2.69
N ASP A 69 -6.35 -0.45 2.73
CA ASP A 69 -7.68 -0.19 2.24
C ASP A 69 -8.28 0.74 3.30
N ASP A 70 -8.20 2.06 3.05
CA ASP A 70 -9.11 3.00 3.71
C ASP A 70 -10.52 2.47 3.42
N TYR A 71 -11.07 1.70 4.36
CA TYR A 71 -12.38 1.10 4.17
C TYR A 71 -13.37 2.25 4.07
N VAL A 72 -13.90 2.49 2.87
CA VAL A 72 -15.01 3.41 2.69
C VAL A 72 -16.26 2.75 3.29
N ILE A 73 -16.52 3.03 4.57
CA ILE A 73 -17.71 2.56 5.27
C ILE A 73 -18.92 3.25 4.65
N LYS A 74 -19.59 2.57 3.71
CA LYS A 74 -20.90 3.00 3.21
C LYS A 74 -21.98 2.59 4.20
N THR A 75 -22.46 3.53 4.98
CA THR A 75 -23.64 3.30 5.84
C THR A 75 -24.88 3.10 4.97
N ARG A 76 -25.74 2.14 5.30
CA ARG A 76 -27.04 1.93 4.62
C ARG A 76 -28.05 3.01 5.05
N GLY A 77 -27.78 4.26 4.69
CA GLY A 77 -28.61 5.43 5.03
C GLY A 77 -27.79 6.66 5.44
N MET A 78 -28.48 7.80 5.53
CA MET A 78 -27.87 9.09 5.88
C MET A 78 -28.26 9.52 7.30
N PHE A 79 -27.29 9.60 8.21
CA PHE A 79 -27.48 10.05 9.60
C PHE A 79 -27.43 11.59 9.71
N GLN A 80 -28.33 12.29 9.01
CA GLN A 80 -28.28 13.76 8.92
C GLN A 80 -28.91 14.47 10.12
N THR A 81 -29.84 13.83 10.84
CA THR A 81 -30.52 14.45 11.97
C THR A 81 -29.61 14.53 13.20
N ARG A 82 -29.82 15.56 14.04
CA ARG A 82 -29.08 15.76 15.30
C ARG A 82 -29.12 14.54 16.21
N THR A 83 -30.29 13.90 16.31
CA THR A 83 -30.50 12.69 17.11
C THR A 83 -29.71 11.50 16.58
N SER A 84 -29.70 11.30 15.26
CA SER A 84 -28.94 10.24 14.61
C SER A 84 -27.43 10.42 14.76
N ARG A 85 -26.92 11.65 14.61
CA ARG A 85 -25.49 11.96 14.85
C ARG A 85 -25.10 11.67 16.29
N SER A 86 -25.93 12.09 17.26
CA SER A 86 -25.67 11.85 18.68
C SER A 86 -25.62 10.35 19.01
N LYS A 87 -26.52 9.54 18.43
CA LYS A 87 -26.50 8.08 18.59
C LYS A 87 -25.25 7.45 17.96
N LEU A 88 -24.84 7.88 16.77
CA LEU A 88 -23.63 7.39 16.11
C LEU A 88 -22.37 7.69 16.93
N SER A 89 -22.26 8.90 17.48
CA SER A 89 -21.14 9.26 18.37
C SER A 89 -21.07 8.37 19.60
N LYS A 90 -22.22 8.02 20.21
CA LYS A 90 -22.25 7.09 21.35
C LYS A 90 -21.77 5.69 20.96
N ILE A 91 -22.20 5.19 19.81
CA ILE A 91 -21.75 3.88 19.29
C ILE A 91 -20.24 3.88 19.07
N LYS A 92 -19.69 4.96 18.51
CA LYS A 92 -18.25 5.10 18.31
C LYS A 92 -17.48 4.97 19.63
N VAL A 93 -17.90 5.72 20.66
CA VAL A 93 -17.26 5.66 21.99
C VAL A 93 -17.30 4.25 22.57
N GLN A 94 -18.43 3.55 22.47
CA GLN A 94 -18.56 2.17 22.96
C GLN A 94 -17.65 1.19 22.21
N MET A 95 -17.50 1.37 20.90
CA MET A 95 -16.56 0.57 20.10
C MET A 95 -15.11 0.82 20.54
N ASP A 96 -14.75 2.09 20.74
CA ASP A 96 -13.40 2.47 21.20
C ASP A 96 -13.10 1.87 22.58
N ASP A 97 -14.06 1.93 23.51
CA ASP A 97 -13.92 1.34 24.85
C ASP A 97 -13.77 -0.19 24.79
N TYR A 98 -14.56 -0.87 23.96
CA TYR A 98 -14.42 -2.32 23.77
C TYR A 98 -13.05 -2.70 23.19
N LEU A 99 -12.57 -1.94 22.20
CA LEU A 99 -11.25 -2.19 21.58
C LEU A 99 -10.11 -1.99 22.58
N ARG A 100 -10.22 -0.98 23.47
CA ARG A 100 -9.28 -0.76 24.57
C ARG A 100 -9.29 -1.91 25.57
N LEU A 101 -10.48 -2.35 26.00
CA LEU A 101 -10.62 -3.48 26.93
C LEU A 101 -10.07 -4.79 26.36
N LYS A 102 -10.15 -4.97 25.04
CA LYS A 102 -9.60 -6.13 24.34
C LYS A 102 -8.08 -6.06 24.13
N GLY A 103 -7.42 -4.96 24.51
CA GLY A 103 -5.97 -4.78 24.36
C GLY A 103 -5.49 -4.65 22.92
N ILE A 104 -6.37 -4.29 21.98
CA ILE A 104 -6.03 -4.15 20.56
C ILE A 104 -5.24 -2.85 20.30
N TYR A 105 -5.35 -1.87 21.20
CA TYR A 105 -4.54 -0.65 21.22
C TYR A 105 -3.68 -0.62 22.49
N SER A 106 -2.61 -1.40 22.57
CA SER A 106 -1.64 -1.29 23.67
C SER A 106 -0.58 -0.20 23.45
N ASP A 107 -0.36 0.27 22.22
CA ASP A 107 0.89 0.96 21.89
C ASP A 107 0.75 2.42 21.38
N GLU A 108 -0.45 2.96 21.21
CA GLU A 108 -0.59 4.29 20.55
C GLU A 108 -0.43 5.51 21.47
N TYR A 109 -0.21 5.36 22.78
CA TYR A 109 -0.05 6.51 23.69
C TYR A 109 1.08 6.35 24.72
N THR A 110 2.20 5.75 24.33
CA THR A 110 3.47 5.94 25.07
C THR A 110 4.34 6.96 24.33
N LYS A 111 3.98 8.23 24.45
CA LYS A 111 4.87 9.38 24.24
C LYS A 111 4.36 10.58 25.03
#